data_AF-A0A842NIS0-F1
#
_entry.id   AF-A0A842NIS0-F1
#
_cell.length_a   1.000
_cell.length_b   1.000
_cell.length_c   1.000
_cell.angle_alpha   90.00
_cell.angle_beta   90.00
_cell.angle_gamma   90.00
#
_symmetry.space_group_name_H-M   'P 1'
#
loop_
_entity.id
_entity.type
_entity.pdbx_description
1 polymer ?
#
loop_
_entity_poly.entity_id
_entity_poly.type
_entity_poly.pdbx_seq_one_letter_code
_entity_poly.pdbx_strand_id
1 'polypeptide(L)' 'VKGSEKFEKELLDLCVDPLEEYMVPTGITFRESVPLTIMGKVDRKKIIAEIDARINEIMQGGEIPEEYR' A
#
# COMPACT_ATOMS: atom_id res chain seq x y z
N VAL A 1 8.80 0.98 14.46
CA VAL A 1 8.28 2.34 14.14
C VAL A 1 7.25 2.13 13.05
N LYS A 2 6.15 2.90 13.00
CA LYS A 2 5.19 2.76 11.88
C LYS A 2 5.96 2.93 10.56
N GLY A 3 5.78 2.02 9.60
CA GLY A 3 6.53 2.04 8.34
C GLY A 3 7.92 1.37 8.34
N SER A 4 8.37 0.71 9.41
CA SER A 4 9.60 -0.10 9.35
C SER A 4 9.33 -1.51 8.81
N GLU A 5 10.26 -2.10 8.05
CA GLU A 5 10.19 -3.49 7.54
C GLU A 5 9.78 -4.51 8.61
N LYS A 6 10.35 -4.42 9.81
CA LYS A 6 9.99 -5.29 10.94
C LYS A 6 8.49 -5.23 11.27
N PHE A 7 7.91 -4.03 11.23
CA PHE A 7 6.51 -3.82 11.57
C PHE A 7 5.58 -4.28 10.45
N GLU A 8 5.98 -4.09 9.19
CA GLU A 8 5.27 -4.69 8.05
C GLU A 8 5.22 -6.21 8.17
N LYS A 9 6.36 -6.85 8.46
CA LYS A 9 6.41 -8.30 8.66
C LYS A 9 5.47 -8.76 9.78
N GLU A 10 5.45 -8.06 10.92
CA GLU A 10 4.53 -8.38 12.02
C GLU A 10 3.06 -8.32 11.60
N LEU A 11 2.67 -7.37 10.73
CA LEU A 11 1.30 -7.29 10.20
C LEU A 11 0.99 -8.40 9.19
N LEU A 12 1.94 -8.76 8.33
CA LEU A 12 1.78 -9.86 7.39
C LEU A 12 1.67 -11.20 8.13
N ASP A 13 2.51 -11.44 9.14
CA ASP A 13 2.45 -12.63 9.99
C ASP A 13 1.08 -12.72 10.70
N LEU A 14 0.49 -11.59 11.12
CA LEU A 14 -0.85 -11.55 11.70
C LEU A 14 -1.95 -11.94 10.71
N CYS A 15 -1.78 -11.65 9.41
CA CYS A 15 -2.72 -12.06 8.38
C CYS A 15 -2.66 -13.56 8.11
N VAL A 16 -1.51 -14.22 8.27
CA VAL A 16 -1.33 -15.65 8.00
C VAL A 16 -2.15 -16.54 8.94
N ASP A 17 -2.44 -16.10 10.17
CA ASP A 17 -3.14 -16.91 11.17
C ASP A 17 -4.62 -17.17 10.78
N PRO A 18 -5.45 -16.16 10.43
CA PRO A 18 -6.84 -16.40 10.02
C PRO A 18 -7.06 -16.58 8.51
N LEU A 19 -6.08 -16.32 7.64
CA LEU A 19 -6.30 -16.26 6.19
C LEU A 19 -5.65 -17.43 5.43
N GLU A 20 -6.27 -17.82 4.33
CA GLU A 20 -5.66 -18.71 3.34
C GLU A 20 -4.54 -17.97 2.58
N GLU A 21 -3.56 -18.71 2.05
CA GLU A 21 -2.34 -18.13 1.44
C GLU A 21 -2.64 -17.06 0.36
N TYR A 22 -3.63 -17.29 -0.50
CA TYR A 22 -4.00 -16.34 -1.56
C TYR A 22 -4.74 -15.08 -1.07
N MET A 23 -5.17 -15.07 0.20
CA MET A 23 -5.78 -13.91 0.84
C MET A 23 -4.75 -13.05 1.59
N VAL A 24 -3.56 -13.59 1.86
CA VAL A 24 -2.48 -12.86 2.53
C VAL A 24 -1.94 -11.79 1.57
N PRO A 25 -1.87 -10.51 1.98
CA PRO A 25 -1.31 -9.45 1.15
C PRO A 25 0.15 -9.72 0.81
N THR A 26 0.60 -9.29 -0.38
CA THR A 26 2.02 -9.38 -0.76
C THR A 26 2.88 -8.26 -0.18
N GLY A 27 2.26 -7.19 0.35
CA GLY A 27 2.94 -6.05 0.97
C GLY A 27 1.96 -5.05 1.56
N ILE A 28 2.46 -4.13 2.38
CA ILE A 28 1.68 -3.12 3.09
C ILE A 28 2.33 -1.74 2.92
N THR A 29 1.67 -0.87 2.18
CA THR A 29 2.09 0.54 2.03
C THR A 29 1.56 1.38 3.18
N PHE A 30 2.45 1.99 3.95
CA PHE A 30 2.09 2.93 5.00
C PHE A 30 1.92 4.34 4.44
N ARG A 31 0.82 5.02 4.81
CA ARG A 31 0.59 6.44 4.49
C ARG A 31 0.08 7.18 5.72
N GLU A 32 0.40 8.47 5.81
CA GLU A 32 -0.12 9.33 6.88
C GLU A 32 -1.65 9.51 6.80
N SER A 33 -2.19 9.48 5.58
CA SER A 33 -3.62 9.58 5.32
C SER A 33 -4.01 8.79 4.07
N VAL A 34 -5.30 8.50 3.94
CA VAL A 34 -5.88 7.88 2.75
C VAL A 34 -6.93 8.82 2.14
N PRO A 35 -7.07 8.86 0.80
CA PRO A 35 -8.16 9.58 0.14
C PRO A 35 -9.53 9.17 0.67
N LEU A 36 -10.34 10.16 1.02
CA LEU A 36 -11.73 9.98 1.42
C LEU A 36 -12.67 10.67 0.43
N THR A 37 -13.83 10.07 0.22
CA THR A 37 -14.97 10.71 -0.46
C THR A 37 -15.49 11.90 0.35
N ILE A 38 -16.33 12.72 -0.26
CA ILE A 38 -17.01 13.84 0.43
C ILE A 38 -17.80 13.35 1.66
N MET A 39 -18.28 12.10 1.63
CA MET A 39 -18.99 11.47 2.74
C MET A 39 -18.07 10.79 3.77
N GLY A 40 -16.75 10.98 3.67
CA GLY A 40 -15.76 10.45 4.61
C GLY A 40 -15.43 8.95 4.46
N LYS A 41 -16.03 8.25 3.49
CA LYS A 41 -15.66 6.86 3.18
C LYS A 41 -14.33 6.81 2.44
N VAL A 42 -13.56 5.74 2.61
CA VAL A 42 -12.33 5.50 1.83
C VAL A 42 -12.64 5.53 0.34
N ASP A 43 -11.96 6.42 -0.38
CA ASP A 43 -12.07 6.53 -1.83
C ASP A 43 -11.09 5.58 -2.51
N ARG A 44 -11.50 4.32 -2.64
CA ARG A 44 -10.70 3.28 -3.30
C ARG A 44 -10.37 3.62 -4.76
N LYS A 45 -11.27 4.33 -5.46
CA LYS A 45 -11.05 4.70 -6.87
C LYS A 45 -9.92 5.69 -6.99
N LYS A 46 -9.91 6.71 -6.13
CA LYS A 46 -8.82 7.68 -6.09
C LYS A 46 -7.50 7.06 -5.68
N ILE A 47 -7.50 6.13 -4.71
CA ILE A 47 -6.30 5.38 -4.33
C ILE A 47 -5.72 4.61 -5.54
N ILE A 48 -6.55 3.88 -6.28
CA ILE A 48 -6.10 3.12 -7.46
C ILE A 48 -5.53 4.07 -8.52
N ALA A 49 -6.22 5.18 -8.80
CA ALA A 49 -5.75 6.16 -9.79
C ALA A 49 -4.40 6.79 -9.40
N GLU A 50 -4.16 7.08 -8.11
CA GLU A 50 -2.87 7.57 -7.62
C GLU A 50 -1.76 6.52 -7.82
N ILE A 51 -2.06 5.24 -7.57
CA ILE A 51 -1.11 4.14 -7.80
C ILE A 51 -0.82 3.98 -9.30
N ASP A 52 -1.84 3.99 -10.16
CA ASP A 52 -1.69 3.87 -11.61
C ASP A 52 -0.84 5.03 -12.17
N ALA A 53 -1.09 6.25 -11.71
CA ALA A 53 -0.29 7.42 -12.10
C ALA A 53 1.18 7.23 -11.70
N ARG A 54 1.43 6.77 -10.46
CA ARG A 54 2.78 6.51 -9.96
C ARG A 54 3.50 5.43 -10.77
N ILE A 55 2.82 4.34 -11.11
CA ILE A 55 3.38 3.27 -11.94
C ILE A 55 3.79 3.83 -13.31
N ASN A 56 2.92 4.64 -13.93
CA ASN A 56 3.22 5.26 -15.22
C ASN A 56 4.44 6.20 -15.15
N GLU A 57 4.57 7.00 -14.08
CA GLU A 57 5.74 7.85 -13.86
C GLU A 57 7.04 7.03 -13.81
N ILE A 58 7.05 5.95 -13.03
CA ILE A 58 8.22 5.06 -12.90
C ILE A 58 8.55 4.40 -14.26
N MET A 59 7.53 3.91 -14.98
CA MET A 59 7.73 3.30 -16.31
C MET A 59 8.30 4.28 -17.35
N GLN A 60 8.08 5.57 -17.17
CA GLN A 60 8.61 6.64 -18.04
C GLN A 60 10.02 7.11 -17.62
N GLY A 61 10.70 6.37 -16.74
CA GLY A 61 12.04 6.69 -16.26
C GLY A 61 12.06 7.59 -15.04
N GLY A 62 10.92 7.76 -14.35
CA GLY A 62 10.86 8.38 -13.04
C GLY A 62 11.63 7.60 -11.98
N GLU A 63 11.98 8.27 -10.88
CA GLU A 63 12.66 7.61 -9.77
C GLU A 63 11.71 6.63 -9.07
N ILE A 64 12.22 5.43 -8.80
CA ILE A 64 11.59 4.48 -7.88
C ILE A 64 11.71 5.08 -6.47
N PRO A 65 10.59 5.36 -5.78
CA PRO A 65 10.63 5.83 -4.40
C PRO A 65 11.43 4.86 -3.52
N GLU A 66 12.16 5.40 -2.54
CA GLU A 66 13.03 4.60 -1.66
C GLU A 66 12.25 3.48 -0.95
N GLU A 67 10.98 3.70 -0.63
CA GLU A 67 10.11 2.69 -0.03
C GLU A 67 9.80 1.48 -0.94
N TYR A 68 10.12 1.55 -2.22
CA TYR A 68 9.95 0.48 -3.20
C TYR A 68 11.27 -0.04 -3.78
N ARG A 69 12.42 0.47 -3.31
CA ARG A 69 13.74 -0.08 -3.66
C ARG A 69 14.07 -1.29 -2.81
#